data_AF-A0A1I0WHK1-F1
#
_entry.id   AF-A0A1I0WHK1-F1
#
_cell.length_a   1.000
_cell.length_b   1.000
_cell.length_c   1.000
_cell.angle_alpha   90.00
_cell.angle_beta   90.00
_cell.angle_gamma   90.00
#
_symmetry.space_group_name_H-M   'P 1'
#
loop_
_entity.id
_entity.type
_entity.pdbx_description
1 polymer ?
#
loop_
_entity_poly.entity_id
_entity_poly.type
_entity_poly.pdbx_seq_one_letter_code
_entity_poly.pdbx_strand_id
1 'polypeptide(L)'
;MQNIVKSRLFAVERMLVQLRSAELLPDESAGQNQLAFEAAFAAWWRQVLRKSSPRGRARLAGGLSHASLYFLRYVWWPAFRSLSGLIPEYEVVDYKDGYRYVDFVYLTNGLRIAIELDVRGPHRLHLSSAEFEDELMRQNYMVLDRWLMLRFPFLMLRDKPRQCQQLRLQMLGSARGEHAAAFNALGAQEKRVLAHICRSVKPISPAQIAVSLDMHRNTALKYLAHLKKAGFVAPINPAHKVIRKYQVVREKIPYHFF
;
A
#
# COMPACT_ATOMS: atom_id res chain seq x y z
N MET A 1 -24.25 -10.22 26.56
CA MET A 1 -24.03 -10.35 25.09
C MET A 1 -24.87 -9.36 24.26
N GLN A 2 -26.14 -9.12 24.60
CA GLN A 2 -27.04 -8.19 23.87
C GLN A 2 -26.60 -6.71 23.85
N ASN A 3 -26.02 -6.17 24.94
CA ASN A 3 -25.57 -4.76 25.00
C ASN A 3 -24.38 -4.44 24.07
N ILE A 4 -23.48 -5.41 23.86
CA ILE A 4 -22.32 -5.25 22.97
C ILE A 4 -22.75 -5.25 21.50
N VAL A 5 -23.75 -6.07 21.15
CA VAL A 5 -24.29 -6.14 19.78
C VAL A 5 -25.05 -4.85 19.43
N LYS A 6 -25.87 -4.32 20.36
CA LYS A 6 -26.55 -3.03 20.18
C LYS A 6 -25.56 -1.87 20.00
N SER A 7 -24.57 -1.74 20.88
CA SER A 7 -23.51 -0.72 20.79
C SER A 7 -22.78 -0.71 19.43
N ARG A 8 -22.52 -1.89 18.85
CA ARG A 8 -21.86 -2.03 17.54
C ARG A 8 -22.74 -1.63 16.36
N LEU A 9 -24.03 -1.95 16.40
CA LEU A 9 -25.00 -1.50 15.39
C LEU A 9 -25.15 0.03 15.40
N PHE A 10 -25.26 0.63 16.59
CA PHE A 10 -25.29 2.09 16.75
C PHE A 10 -24.02 2.77 16.24
N ALA A 11 -22.84 2.16 16.39
CA ALA A 11 -21.60 2.72 15.84
C ALA A 11 -21.63 2.76 14.30
N VAL A 12 -22.10 1.69 13.64
CA VAL A 12 -22.24 1.66 12.17
C VAL A 12 -23.23 2.71 11.71
N GLU A 13 -24.41 2.80 12.33
CA GLU A 13 -25.41 3.79 11.97
C GLU A 13 -24.90 5.22 12.14
N ARG A 14 -24.22 5.53 13.26
CA ARG A 14 -23.59 6.85 13.47
C ARG A 14 -22.55 7.18 12.40
N MET A 15 -21.68 6.22 12.05
CA MET A 15 -20.67 6.42 11.01
C MET A 15 -21.30 6.65 9.63
N LEU A 16 -22.37 5.90 9.30
CA LEU A 16 -23.09 6.08 8.05
C LEU A 16 -23.86 7.41 8.00
N VAL A 17 -24.42 7.87 9.13
CA VAL A 17 -25.03 9.21 9.25
C VAL A 17 -23.98 10.30 9.03
N GLN A 18 -22.80 10.18 9.64
CA GLN A 18 -21.70 11.13 9.46
C GLN A 18 -21.23 11.22 7.99
N LEU A 19 -21.21 10.08 7.29
CA LEU A 19 -20.90 10.03 5.86
C LEU A 19 -22.00 10.64 4.99
N ARG A 20 -23.27 10.53 5.41
CA ARG A 20 -24.42 11.12 4.73
C ARG A 20 -24.51 12.64 4.90
N SER A 21 -24.15 13.16 6.06
CA SER A 21 -24.19 14.60 6.36
C SER A 21 -23.08 15.40 5.66
N ALA A 22 -22.11 14.72 5.04
CA ALA A 22 -20.97 15.35 4.40
C ALA A 22 -21.22 15.84 2.97
N GLU A 23 -22.33 15.49 2.29
CA GLU A 23 -22.63 15.98 0.93
C GLU A 23 -24.09 15.73 0.46
N LEU A 24 -24.68 16.70 -0.26
CA LEU A 24 -25.89 16.52 -1.10
C LEU A 24 -25.52 15.78 -2.39
N LEU A 25 -26.24 14.72 -2.73
CA LEU A 25 -25.98 13.92 -3.93
C LEU A 25 -26.64 14.55 -5.19
N PRO A 26 -25.90 14.70 -6.31
CA PRO A 26 -26.42 15.36 -7.50
C PRO A 26 -27.14 14.45 -8.52
N ASP A 27 -27.10 13.11 -8.42
CA ASP A 27 -27.87 12.19 -9.30
C ASP A 27 -28.16 10.78 -8.71
N GLU A 28 -28.99 9.97 -9.40
CA GLU A 28 -29.37 8.60 -9.00
C GLU A 28 -28.23 7.56 -9.02
N SER A 29 -27.27 7.67 -9.94
CA SER A 29 -26.10 6.79 -10.00
C SER A 29 -25.19 6.99 -8.78
N ALA A 30 -25.11 8.22 -8.26
CA ALA A 30 -24.43 8.53 -7.02
C ALA A 30 -25.16 7.90 -5.83
N GLY A 31 -26.50 7.87 -5.86
CA GLY A 31 -27.34 7.17 -4.88
C GLY A 31 -27.13 5.66 -4.84
N GLN A 32 -27.12 4.99 -6.00
CA GLN A 32 -26.85 3.55 -6.08
C GLN A 32 -25.43 3.19 -5.63
N ASN A 33 -24.43 3.99 -6.04
CA ASN A 33 -23.05 3.82 -5.60
C ASN A 33 -22.89 3.96 -4.09
N GLN A 34 -23.66 4.86 -3.48
CA GLN A 34 -23.71 5.04 -2.04
C GLN A 34 -24.32 3.84 -1.33
N LEU A 35 -25.49 3.35 -1.75
CA LEU A 35 -26.13 2.19 -1.14
C LEU A 35 -25.22 0.95 -1.19
N ALA A 36 -24.55 0.73 -2.33
CA ALA A 36 -23.59 -0.36 -2.47
C ALA A 36 -22.40 -0.22 -1.51
N PHE A 37 -21.87 1.00 -1.33
CA PHE A 37 -20.81 1.26 -0.35
C PHE A 37 -21.28 1.00 1.08
N GLU A 38 -22.46 1.49 1.47
CA GLU A 38 -22.98 1.35 2.83
C GLU A 38 -23.20 -0.12 3.20
N ALA A 39 -23.76 -0.91 2.28
CA ALA A 39 -23.93 -2.34 2.45
C ALA A 39 -22.58 -3.07 2.60
N ALA A 40 -21.61 -2.75 1.74
CA ALA A 40 -20.26 -3.32 1.81
C ALA A 40 -19.53 -2.92 3.09
N PHE A 41 -19.65 -1.67 3.52
CA PHE A 41 -19.09 -1.14 4.76
C PHE A 41 -19.66 -1.86 5.98
N ALA A 42 -20.98 -2.01 6.05
CA ALA A 42 -21.62 -2.71 7.16
C ALA A 42 -21.16 -4.18 7.24
N ALA A 43 -21.06 -4.88 6.10
CA ALA A 43 -20.56 -6.26 6.06
C ALA A 43 -19.09 -6.35 6.48
N TRP A 44 -18.24 -5.48 5.92
CA TRP A 44 -16.82 -5.39 6.24
C TRP A 44 -16.58 -5.07 7.72
N TRP A 45 -17.28 -4.09 8.28
CA TRP A 45 -17.12 -3.69 9.68
C TRP A 45 -17.46 -4.82 10.65
N ARG A 46 -18.53 -5.58 10.38
CA ARG A 46 -18.84 -6.78 11.16
C ARG A 46 -17.70 -7.81 11.09
N GLN A 47 -17.10 -8.00 9.92
CA GLN A 47 -15.97 -8.90 9.76
C GLN A 47 -14.73 -8.41 10.52
N VAL A 48 -14.43 -7.10 10.46
CA VAL A 48 -13.35 -6.46 11.23
C VAL A 48 -13.54 -6.76 12.71
N LEU A 49 -14.69 -6.38 13.29
CA LEU A 49 -14.95 -6.58 14.72
C LEU A 49 -14.93 -8.05 15.16
N ARG A 50 -15.25 -8.98 14.26
CA ARG A 50 -15.16 -10.42 14.54
C ARG A 50 -13.72 -10.92 14.57
N LYS A 51 -12.85 -10.38 13.71
CA LYS A 51 -11.44 -10.79 13.58
C LYS A 51 -10.49 -10.02 14.51
N SER A 52 -10.88 -8.84 14.99
CA SER A 52 -10.06 -8.02 15.88
C SER A 52 -9.81 -8.69 17.24
N SER A 53 -8.59 -8.54 17.75
CA SER A 53 -8.20 -8.91 19.11
C SER A 53 -9.07 -8.18 20.17
N PRO A 54 -9.11 -8.62 21.43
CA PRO A 54 -9.83 -7.90 22.49
C PRO A 54 -9.45 -6.42 22.56
N ARG A 55 -8.16 -6.12 22.43
CA ARG A 55 -7.65 -4.75 22.41
C ARG A 55 -8.03 -3.98 21.15
N GLY A 56 -7.90 -4.59 19.97
CA GLY A 56 -8.33 -3.97 18.71
C GLY A 56 -9.83 -3.64 18.76
N ARG A 57 -10.65 -4.51 19.36
CA ARG A 57 -12.09 -4.23 19.59
C ARG A 57 -12.32 -3.07 20.55
N ALA A 58 -11.50 -2.92 21.59
CA ALA A 58 -11.59 -1.77 22.49
C ALA A 58 -11.25 -0.46 21.77
N ARG A 59 -10.20 -0.47 20.93
CA ARG A 59 -9.81 0.67 20.08
C ARG A 59 -10.92 1.05 19.10
N LEU A 60 -11.52 0.06 18.44
CA LEU A 60 -12.59 0.25 17.45
C LEU A 60 -13.97 0.52 18.06
N ALA A 61 -14.11 0.53 19.40
CA ALA A 61 -15.40 0.72 20.06
C ALA A 61 -16.04 2.08 19.75
N GLY A 62 -15.22 3.12 19.53
CA GLY A 62 -15.64 4.45 19.13
C GLY A 62 -16.04 4.58 17.65
N GLY A 63 -15.79 3.55 16.84
CA GLY A 63 -15.88 3.65 15.38
C GLY A 63 -14.58 4.15 14.75
N LEU A 64 -14.65 4.50 13.46
CA LEU A 64 -13.54 5.05 12.70
C LEU A 64 -13.54 6.57 12.74
N SER A 65 -12.37 7.17 12.58
CA SER A 65 -12.23 8.62 12.44
C SER A 65 -12.96 9.14 11.19
N HIS A 66 -13.27 10.43 11.17
CA HIS A 66 -13.86 11.08 9.99
C HIS A 66 -12.96 10.93 8.75
N ALA A 67 -11.64 11.08 8.92
CA ALA A 67 -10.68 10.91 7.84
C ALA A 67 -10.70 9.48 7.28
N SER A 68 -10.80 8.48 8.17
CA SER A 68 -10.91 7.07 7.81
C SER A 68 -12.17 6.77 7.01
N LEU A 69 -13.32 7.31 7.44
CA LEU A 69 -14.57 7.18 6.69
C LEU A 69 -14.48 7.85 5.30
N TYR A 70 -13.88 9.06 5.23
CA TYR A 70 -13.69 9.79 3.98
C TYR A 70 -12.78 9.03 3.00
N PHE A 71 -11.67 8.49 3.49
CA PHE A 71 -10.76 7.66 2.71
C PHE A 71 -11.47 6.44 2.13
N LEU A 72 -12.21 5.69 2.96
CA LEU A 72 -12.93 4.50 2.52
C LEU A 72 -13.93 4.82 1.40
N ARG A 73 -14.72 5.89 1.57
CA ARG A 73 -15.78 6.27 0.64
C ARG A 73 -15.25 6.90 -0.65
N TYR A 74 -14.34 7.86 -0.54
CA TYR A 74 -13.98 8.74 -1.67
C TYR A 74 -12.65 8.37 -2.33
N VAL A 75 -11.80 7.56 -1.69
CA VAL A 75 -10.50 7.16 -2.25
C VAL A 75 -10.44 5.67 -2.53
N TRP A 76 -10.86 4.84 -1.57
CA TRP A 76 -10.76 3.39 -1.69
C TRP A 76 -11.88 2.79 -2.54
N TRP A 77 -13.14 3.00 -2.14
CA TRP A 77 -14.32 2.42 -2.77
C TRP A 77 -14.42 2.67 -4.28
N PRO A 78 -14.16 3.89 -4.81
CA PRO A 78 -14.43 4.19 -6.22
C PRO A 78 -13.69 3.29 -7.22
N ALA A 79 -12.52 2.73 -6.85
CA ALA A 79 -11.84 1.79 -7.76
C ALA A 79 -11.79 0.33 -7.32
N PHE A 80 -11.96 0.01 -6.03
CA PHE A 80 -11.97 -1.39 -5.62
C PHE A 80 -13.36 -2.01 -5.59
N ARG A 81 -14.39 -1.19 -5.32
CA ARG A 81 -15.77 -1.67 -5.07
C ARG A 81 -15.82 -2.82 -4.06
N SER A 82 -14.86 -2.83 -3.14
CA SER A 82 -14.65 -3.85 -2.13
C SER A 82 -13.76 -3.29 -1.03
N LEU A 83 -14.02 -3.69 0.22
CA LEU A 83 -13.18 -3.39 1.37
C LEU A 83 -12.37 -4.61 1.84
N SER A 84 -12.46 -5.73 1.11
CA SER A 84 -11.78 -6.97 1.43
C SER A 84 -10.26 -6.80 1.50
N GLY A 85 -9.65 -7.35 2.55
CA GLY A 85 -8.20 -7.29 2.77
C GLY A 85 -7.71 -5.99 3.44
N LEU A 86 -8.57 -4.98 3.58
CA LEU A 86 -8.26 -3.76 4.32
C LEU A 86 -8.57 -3.95 5.82
N ILE A 87 -7.59 -3.67 6.66
CA ILE A 87 -7.66 -3.85 8.11
C ILE A 87 -7.48 -2.48 8.77
N PRO A 88 -8.48 -1.94 9.48
CA PRO A 88 -8.37 -0.65 10.15
C PRO A 88 -7.67 -0.77 11.51
N GLU A 89 -7.06 0.32 11.99
CA GLU A 89 -6.43 0.42 13.31
C GLU A 89 -5.53 -0.80 13.57
N TYR A 90 -4.61 -1.08 12.65
CA TYR A 90 -3.77 -2.26 12.70
C TYR A 90 -2.65 -2.07 13.73
N GLU A 91 -2.57 -2.97 14.69
CA GLU A 91 -1.55 -2.97 15.72
C GLU A 91 -0.20 -3.44 15.15
N VAL A 92 0.78 -2.53 15.12
CA VAL A 92 2.17 -2.83 14.79
C VAL A 92 2.94 -2.99 16.09
N VAL A 93 3.61 -4.12 16.24
CA VAL A 93 4.54 -4.37 17.35
C VAL A 93 5.85 -3.70 16.98
N ASP A 94 6.24 -2.65 17.70
CA ASP A 94 7.52 -1.98 17.50
C ASP A 94 8.65 -2.66 18.29
N TYR A 95 9.90 -2.32 17.99
CA TYR A 95 11.09 -2.80 18.71
C TYR A 95 11.20 -2.28 20.17
N LYS A 96 10.30 -1.39 20.61
CA LYS A 96 10.29 -0.77 21.94
C LYS A 96 9.15 -1.31 22.83
N ASP A 97 8.56 -2.46 22.47
CA ASP A 97 7.41 -3.09 23.16
C ASP A 97 6.18 -2.16 23.30
N GLY A 98 6.14 -1.11 22.48
CA GLY A 98 5.03 -0.19 22.37
C GLY A 98 3.99 -0.74 21.40
N TYR A 99 2.74 -0.41 21.67
CA TYR A 99 1.63 -0.79 20.82
C TYR A 99 1.14 0.41 20.05
N ARG A 100 1.36 0.38 18.75
CA ARG A 100 1.05 1.51 17.86
C ARG A 100 0.09 1.05 16.78
N TYR A 101 -0.75 1.98 16.34
CA TYR A 101 -1.80 1.69 15.37
C TYR A 101 -1.55 2.45 14.08
N VAL A 102 -1.70 1.73 12.97
CA VAL A 102 -1.74 2.29 11.62
C VAL A 102 -3.22 2.40 11.23
N ASP A 103 -3.63 3.53 10.66
CA ASP A 103 -5.05 3.77 10.33
C ASP A 103 -5.63 2.66 9.46
N PHE A 104 -4.91 2.24 8.42
CA PHE A 104 -5.24 1.06 7.65
C PHE A 104 -4.02 0.28 7.19
N VAL A 105 -4.16 -1.04 7.17
CA VAL A 105 -3.23 -1.94 6.51
C VAL A 105 -3.94 -2.71 5.40
N TYR A 106 -3.31 -2.78 4.24
CA TYR A 106 -3.75 -3.63 3.14
C TYR A 106 -2.71 -4.73 2.91
N LEU A 107 -3.10 -5.97 3.21
CA LEU A 107 -2.28 -7.15 2.99
C LEU A 107 -2.69 -7.80 1.67
N THR A 108 -1.79 -7.81 0.69
CA THR A 108 -2.07 -8.40 -0.64
C THR A 108 -0.80 -8.97 -1.25
N ASN A 109 -0.87 -10.16 -1.87
CA ASN A 109 0.24 -10.75 -2.66
C ASN A 109 1.65 -10.66 -2.03
N GLY A 110 1.77 -10.88 -0.71
CA GLY A 110 3.05 -10.78 0.00
C GLY A 110 3.52 -9.35 0.34
N LEU A 111 2.73 -8.33 0.01
CA LEU A 111 2.97 -6.93 0.33
C LEU A 111 2.22 -6.52 1.59
N ARG A 112 2.91 -5.71 2.38
CA ARG A 112 2.40 -5.06 3.60
C ARG A 112 2.34 -3.57 3.33
N ILE A 113 1.14 -3.06 3.10
CA ILE A 113 0.93 -1.66 2.78
C ILE A 113 0.29 -1.00 4.00
N ALA A 114 0.97 0.00 4.56
CA ALA A 114 0.47 0.82 5.64
C ALA A 114 -0.02 2.14 5.08
N ILE A 115 -1.22 2.53 5.49
CA ILE A 115 -1.90 3.74 5.04
C ILE A 115 -2.22 4.56 6.28
N GLU A 116 -1.69 5.78 6.31
CA GLU A 116 -1.85 6.74 7.41
C GLU A 116 -2.61 7.96 6.89
N LEU A 117 -3.56 8.45 7.68
CA LEU A 117 -4.45 9.54 7.35
C LEU A 117 -4.14 10.73 8.27
N ASP A 118 -3.29 11.60 7.76
CA ASP A 118 -2.71 12.70 8.52
C ASP A 118 -3.72 13.85 8.67
N VAL A 119 -4.37 13.92 9.84
CA VAL A 119 -5.23 15.05 10.20
C VAL A 119 -4.38 16.13 10.84
N ARG A 120 -4.25 17.29 10.17
CA ARG A 120 -3.61 18.47 10.77
C ARG A 120 -4.61 19.20 11.67
N GLY A 121 -4.67 18.79 12.94
CA GLY A 121 -5.45 19.48 13.99
C GLY A 121 -4.57 20.29 14.96
N PRO A 122 -5.17 20.99 15.94
CA PRO A 122 -4.43 21.72 16.99
C PRO A 122 -3.40 20.85 17.70
N HIS A 123 -3.73 19.57 17.95
CA HIS A 123 -2.81 18.62 18.55
C HIS A 123 -1.51 18.41 17.74
N ARG A 124 -1.53 18.49 16.41
CA ARG A 124 -0.31 18.46 15.59
C ARG A 124 0.53 19.73 15.69
N LEU A 125 -0.09 20.85 16.03
CA LEU A 125 0.62 22.12 16.27
C LEU A 125 1.28 22.15 17.65
N HIS A 126 0.85 21.28 18.57
CA HIS A 126 1.35 21.18 19.93
C HIS A 126 2.16 19.91 20.19
N LEU A 127 2.57 19.18 19.15
CA LEU A 127 3.48 18.04 19.32
C LEU A 127 4.78 18.54 19.95
N SER A 128 5.20 17.88 21.02
CA SER A 128 6.53 18.05 21.56
C SER A 128 7.58 17.57 20.55
N SER A 129 8.82 18.06 20.68
CA SER A 129 9.93 17.60 19.84
C SER A 129 10.13 16.08 19.92
N ALA A 130 9.91 15.49 21.11
CA ALA A 130 10.03 14.06 21.32
C ALA A 130 8.94 13.25 20.59
N GLU A 131 7.69 13.71 20.61
CA GLU A 131 6.59 13.05 19.87
C GLU A 131 6.80 13.15 18.35
N PHE A 132 7.30 14.30 17.88
CA PHE A 132 7.63 14.48 16.47
C PHE A 132 8.77 13.55 16.02
N GLU A 133 9.85 13.46 16.80
CA GLU A 133 10.96 12.55 16.52
C GLU A 133 10.48 11.09 16.52
N ASP A 134 9.63 10.72 17.49
CA ASP A 134 9.09 9.38 17.61
C ASP A 134 8.17 9.00 16.44
N GLU A 135 7.37 9.92 15.90
CA GLU A 135 6.60 9.71 14.67
C GLU A 135 7.50 9.44 13.45
N LEU A 136 8.59 10.21 13.31
CA LEU A 136 9.53 10.05 12.19
C LEU A 136 10.30 8.72 12.30
N MET A 137 10.79 8.39 13.49
CA MET A 137 11.51 7.14 13.73
C MET A 137 10.61 5.93 13.51
N ARG A 138 9.33 6.00 13.91
CA ARG A 138 8.34 4.95 13.59
C ARG A 138 8.24 4.72 12.09
N GLN A 139 8.10 5.79 11.31
CA GLN A 139 8.03 5.67 9.85
C GLN A 139 9.29 4.99 9.30
N ASN A 140 10.47 5.35 9.79
CA ASN A 140 11.72 4.73 9.38
C ASN A 140 11.76 3.24 9.72
N TYR A 141 11.35 2.83 10.93
CA TYR A 141 11.30 1.42 11.30
C TYR A 141 10.33 0.63 10.42
N MET A 142 9.15 1.17 10.11
CA MET A 142 8.22 0.51 9.20
C MET A 142 8.82 0.34 7.80
N VAL A 143 9.53 1.35 7.29
CA VAL A 143 10.24 1.26 6.00
C VAL A 143 11.31 0.17 6.04
N LEU A 144 12.11 0.09 7.11
CA LEU A 144 13.13 -0.95 7.30
C LEU A 144 12.52 -2.35 7.40
N ASP A 145 11.34 -2.46 8.01
CA ASP A 145 10.53 -3.69 8.07
C ASP A 145 9.81 -4.01 6.75
N ARG A 146 10.13 -3.28 5.68
CA ARG A 146 9.61 -3.45 4.32
C ARG A 146 8.11 -3.22 4.20
N TRP A 147 7.58 -2.29 5.00
CA TRP A 147 6.25 -1.75 4.76
C TRP A 147 6.28 -0.73 3.64
N LEU A 148 5.31 -0.83 2.73
CA LEU A 148 5.02 0.26 1.80
C LEU A 148 4.14 1.29 2.51
N MET A 149 4.69 2.45 2.79
CA MET A 149 4.00 3.53 3.50
C MET A 149 3.30 4.47 2.52
N LEU A 150 2.00 4.71 2.71
CA LEU A 150 1.24 5.78 2.08
C LEU A 150 0.67 6.70 3.15
N ARG A 151 0.91 8.00 3.02
CA ARG A 151 0.37 9.01 3.94
C ARG A 151 -0.53 9.97 3.16
N PHE A 152 -1.75 10.16 3.63
CA PHE A 152 -2.71 11.07 3.03
C PHE A 152 -3.06 12.18 4.00
N PRO A 153 -2.69 13.44 3.73
CA PRO A 153 -3.23 14.57 4.46
C PRO A 153 -4.75 14.62 4.32
N PHE A 154 -5.49 14.85 5.40
CA PHE A 154 -6.96 14.90 5.36
C PHE A 154 -7.50 15.90 4.34
N LEU A 155 -6.87 17.08 4.22
CA LEU A 155 -7.25 18.08 3.22
C LEU A 155 -7.11 17.55 1.80
N MET A 156 -6.15 16.66 1.53
CA MET A 156 -6.01 16.02 0.23
C MET A 156 -7.15 15.02 -0.04
N LEU A 157 -7.59 14.28 0.99
CA LEU A 157 -8.75 13.38 0.88
C LEU A 157 -10.02 14.16 0.52
N ARG A 158 -10.23 15.31 1.18
CA ARG A 158 -11.40 16.18 1.00
C ARG A 158 -11.36 16.94 -0.33
N ASP A 159 -10.27 17.64 -0.60
CA ASP A 159 -10.20 18.64 -1.68
C ASP A 159 -9.66 18.06 -2.99
N LYS A 160 -8.89 16.95 -2.92
CA LYS A 160 -8.21 16.34 -4.09
C LYS A 160 -8.37 14.82 -4.16
N PRO A 161 -9.58 14.25 -3.99
CA PRO A 161 -9.78 12.79 -3.91
C PRO A 161 -9.30 12.04 -5.15
N ARG A 162 -9.40 12.62 -6.36
CA ARG A 162 -8.89 12.02 -7.60
C ARG A 162 -7.37 11.82 -7.58
N GLN A 163 -6.64 12.76 -6.99
CA GLN A 163 -5.18 12.65 -6.84
C GLN A 163 -4.84 11.50 -5.86
N CYS A 164 -5.58 11.37 -4.76
CA CYS A 164 -5.41 10.26 -3.83
C CYS A 164 -5.72 8.90 -4.48
N GLN A 165 -6.78 8.84 -5.29
CA GLN A 165 -7.17 7.63 -6.03
C GLN A 165 -6.05 7.19 -6.98
N GLN A 166 -5.42 8.14 -7.69
CA GLN A 166 -4.31 7.87 -8.60
C GLN A 166 -3.06 7.37 -7.88
N LEU A 167 -2.68 8.01 -6.76
CA LEU A 167 -1.54 7.58 -5.96
C LEU A 167 -1.71 6.13 -5.46
N ARG A 168 -2.91 5.80 -5.00
CA ARG A 168 -3.25 4.43 -4.60
C ARG A 168 -3.22 3.45 -5.78
N LEU A 169 -3.67 3.83 -6.98
CA LEU A 169 -3.57 2.98 -8.18
C LEU A 169 -2.11 2.69 -8.57
N GLN A 170 -1.24 3.70 -8.51
CA GLN A 170 0.19 3.52 -8.77
C GLN A 170 0.82 2.54 -7.78
N MET A 171 0.48 2.66 -6.50
CA MET A 171 0.89 1.71 -5.47
C MET A 171 0.46 0.27 -5.82
N LEU A 172 -0.80 0.07 -6.21
CA LEU A 172 -1.32 -1.27 -6.49
C LEU A 172 -0.81 -1.86 -7.81
N GLY A 173 -0.54 -1.01 -8.80
CA GLY A 173 0.10 -1.41 -10.05
C GLY A 173 1.47 -2.06 -9.80
N SER A 174 2.24 -1.50 -8.85
CA SER A 174 3.50 -2.10 -8.40
C SER A 174 3.33 -3.39 -7.57
N ALA A 175 2.10 -3.68 -7.12
CA ALA A 175 1.77 -4.73 -6.16
C ALA A 175 1.13 -6.00 -6.76
N ARG A 176 0.87 -6.05 -8.07
CA ARG A 176 0.16 -7.17 -8.70
C ARG A 176 1.02 -8.45 -8.74
N GLY A 177 0.45 -9.53 -8.18
CA GLY A 177 1.15 -10.77 -7.80
C GLY A 177 1.63 -11.69 -8.91
N GLU A 178 1.26 -11.48 -10.18
CA GLU A 178 1.86 -12.22 -11.31
C GLU A 178 3.38 -12.04 -11.37
N HIS A 179 3.85 -10.86 -10.95
CA HIS A 179 5.26 -10.53 -10.91
C HIS A 179 5.98 -11.20 -9.74
N ALA A 180 5.28 -11.42 -8.62
CA ALA A 180 5.85 -12.09 -7.45
C ALA A 180 6.17 -13.56 -7.74
N ALA A 181 5.30 -14.29 -8.44
CA ALA A 181 5.55 -15.69 -8.80
C ALA A 181 6.74 -15.83 -9.77
N ALA A 182 6.75 -15.05 -10.85
CA ALA A 182 7.86 -15.01 -11.81
C ALA A 182 9.18 -14.58 -11.14
N PHE A 183 9.11 -13.65 -10.19
CA PHE A 183 10.28 -13.16 -9.46
C PHE A 183 10.81 -14.21 -8.49
N ASN A 184 9.91 -14.93 -7.79
CA ASN A 184 10.28 -15.98 -6.86
C ASN A 184 10.96 -17.16 -7.58
N ALA A 185 10.58 -17.44 -8.82
CA ALA A 185 11.20 -18.45 -9.67
C ALA A 185 12.64 -18.13 -10.10
N LEU A 186 13.11 -16.88 -9.96
CA LEU A 186 14.50 -16.53 -10.26
C LEU A 186 15.48 -17.15 -9.24
N GLY A 187 16.60 -17.67 -9.75
CA GLY A 187 17.71 -18.15 -8.94
C GLY A 187 18.43 -17.02 -8.20
N ALA A 188 19.23 -17.36 -7.18
CA ALA A 188 19.95 -16.37 -6.36
C ALA A 188 20.87 -15.45 -7.18
N GLN A 189 21.58 -16.00 -8.17
CA GLN A 189 22.47 -15.21 -9.03
C GLN A 189 21.69 -14.28 -9.98
N GLU A 190 20.52 -14.70 -10.44
CA GLU A 190 19.64 -13.88 -11.29
C GLU A 190 19.07 -12.71 -10.52
N LYS A 191 18.67 -12.96 -9.26
CA LYS A 191 18.27 -11.91 -8.31
C LYS A 191 19.45 -10.97 -8.05
N ARG A 192 20.68 -11.46 -7.87
CA ARG A 192 21.86 -10.61 -7.72
C ARG A 192 22.12 -9.72 -8.95
N VAL A 193 22.02 -10.28 -10.15
CA VAL A 193 22.14 -9.52 -11.42
C VAL A 193 21.03 -8.47 -11.51
N LEU A 194 19.77 -8.87 -11.31
CA LEU A 194 18.63 -7.97 -11.38
C LEU A 194 18.74 -6.83 -10.36
N ALA A 195 19.16 -7.11 -9.12
CA ALA A 195 19.37 -6.10 -8.08
C ALA A 195 20.45 -5.09 -8.47
N HIS A 196 21.53 -5.54 -9.12
CA HIS A 196 22.55 -4.63 -9.64
C HIS A 196 22.02 -3.71 -10.75
N ILE A 197 21.28 -4.27 -11.72
CA ILE A 197 20.64 -3.48 -12.79
C ILE A 197 19.66 -2.45 -12.20
N CYS A 198 18.87 -2.86 -11.20
CA CYS A 198 17.92 -2.05 -10.46
C CYS A 198 18.52 -0.81 -9.80
N ARG A 199 19.74 -0.93 -9.26
CA ARG A 199 20.47 0.18 -8.62
C ARG A 199 21.14 1.10 -9.63
N SER A 200 21.25 0.69 -10.89
CA SER A 200 21.85 1.52 -11.93
C SER A 200 20.88 2.64 -12.35
N VAL A 201 21.37 3.88 -12.31
CA VAL A 201 20.64 5.07 -12.77
C VAL A 201 20.54 5.10 -14.31
N LYS A 202 21.48 4.43 -15.00
CA LYS A 202 21.54 4.39 -16.48
C LYS A 202 21.36 2.97 -17.01
N PRO A 203 20.91 2.80 -18.27
CA PRO A 203 20.86 1.48 -18.91
C PRO A 203 22.24 0.83 -18.93
N ILE A 204 22.30 -0.45 -18.59
CA ILE A 204 23.55 -1.16 -18.29
C ILE A 204 23.88 -2.17 -19.39
N SER A 205 25.17 -2.32 -19.67
CA SER A 205 25.69 -3.28 -20.66
C SER A 205 26.13 -4.60 -19.98
N PRO A 206 26.16 -5.72 -20.73
CA PRO A 206 26.68 -6.99 -20.21
C PRO A 206 28.11 -6.89 -19.64
N ALA A 207 28.95 -6.03 -20.24
CA ALA A 207 30.32 -5.79 -19.77
C ALA A 207 30.34 -5.12 -18.40
N GLN A 208 29.48 -4.13 -18.17
CA GLN A 208 29.38 -3.46 -16.87
C GLN A 208 28.88 -4.41 -15.77
N ILE A 209 27.93 -5.30 -16.09
CA ILE A 209 27.47 -6.34 -15.15
C ILE A 209 28.59 -7.31 -14.81
N ALA A 210 29.31 -7.79 -15.83
CA ALA A 210 30.42 -8.73 -15.68
C ALA A 210 31.49 -8.18 -14.74
N VAL A 211 31.90 -6.92 -14.95
CA VAL A 211 32.88 -6.24 -14.09
C VAL A 211 32.33 -6.03 -12.68
N SER A 212 31.10 -5.51 -12.55
CA SER A 212 30.58 -5.11 -11.24
C SER A 212 30.22 -6.27 -10.32
N LEU A 213 29.92 -7.43 -10.90
CA LEU A 213 29.53 -8.63 -10.15
C LEU A 213 30.61 -9.72 -10.17
N ASP A 214 31.80 -9.40 -10.67
CA ASP A 214 32.93 -10.31 -10.81
C ASP A 214 32.53 -11.66 -11.42
N MET A 215 31.98 -11.59 -12.64
CA MET A 215 31.54 -12.77 -13.38
C MET A 215 31.96 -12.69 -14.84
N HIS A 216 32.13 -13.86 -15.45
CA HIS A 216 32.45 -13.92 -16.88
C HIS A 216 31.34 -13.28 -17.73
N ARG A 217 31.71 -12.60 -18.82
CA ARG A 217 30.76 -11.89 -19.70
C ARG A 217 29.67 -12.80 -20.26
N ASN A 218 30.00 -14.04 -20.60
CA ASN A 218 29.01 -15.02 -21.09
C ASN A 218 27.99 -15.39 -20.01
N THR A 219 28.40 -15.43 -18.74
CA THR A 219 27.51 -15.66 -17.59
C THR A 219 26.55 -14.49 -17.42
N ALA A 220 27.04 -13.24 -17.51
CA ALA A 220 26.19 -12.05 -17.49
C ALA A 220 25.17 -12.05 -18.64
N LEU A 221 25.58 -12.43 -19.85
CA LEU A 221 24.68 -12.57 -21.01
C LEU A 221 23.61 -13.65 -20.79
N LYS A 222 23.97 -14.80 -20.21
CA LYS A 222 23.02 -15.87 -19.86
C LYS A 222 21.94 -15.36 -18.92
N TYR A 223 22.31 -14.67 -17.85
CA TYR A 223 21.35 -14.13 -16.89
C TYR A 223 20.49 -13.01 -17.50
N LEU A 224 21.07 -12.11 -18.30
CA LEU A 224 20.31 -11.09 -19.02
C LEU A 224 19.29 -11.69 -20.00
N ALA A 225 19.64 -12.78 -20.70
CA ALA A 225 18.72 -13.47 -21.59
C ALA A 225 17.54 -14.08 -20.81
N HIS A 226 17.79 -14.69 -19.66
CA HIS A 226 16.73 -15.26 -18.82
C HIS A 226 15.85 -14.16 -18.20
N LEU A 227 16.44 -13.11 -17.64
CA LEU A 227 15.71 -11.96 -17.10
C LEU A 227 14.87 -11.25 -18.17
N LYS A 228 15.37 -11.16 -19.42
CA LYS A 228 14.61 -10.63 -20.56
C LYS A 228 13.42 -11.52 -20.88
N LYS A 229 13.63 -12.85 -20.96
CA LYS A 229 12.56 -13.83 -21.24
C LYS A 229 11.48 -13.77 -20.16
N ALA A 230 11.87 -13.60 -18.90
CA ALA A 230 10.96 -13.44 -17.77
C ALA A 230 10.33 -12.03 -17.65
N GLY A 231 10.74 -11.08 -18.51
CA GLY A 231 10.15 -9.74 -18.59
C GLY A 231 10.69 -8.72 -17.58
N PHE A 232 11.71 -9.03 -16.80
CA PHE A 232 12.28 -8.11 -15.81
C PHE A 232 13.18 -7.03 -16.41
N VAL A 233 13.77 -7.30 -17.58
CA VAL A 233 14.61 -6.34 -18.30
C VAL A 233 14.23 -6.27 -19.78
N ALA A 234 14.37 -5.08 -20.36
CA ALA A 234 14.14 -4.82 -21.77
C ALA A 234 15.39 -4.22 -22.42
N PRO A 235 15.69 -4.57 -23.68
CA PRO A 235 16.72 -3.86 -24.45
C PRO A 235 16.29 -2.41 -24.69
N ILE A 236 17.24 -1.47 -24.68
CA ILE A 236 16.95 -0.06 -25.02
C ILE A 236 16.49 0.06 -26.48
N ASN A 237 17.15 -0.65 -27.39
CA ASN A 237 16.83 -0.65 -28.81
C ASN A 237 16.51 -2.09 -29.26
N PRO A 238 15.25 -2.53 -29.14
CA PRO A 238 14.84 -3.88 -29.53
C PRO A 238 15.02 -4.17 -31.02
N ALA A 239 15.00 -3.13 -31.88
CA ALA A 239 15.15 -3.25 -33.32
C ALA A 239 16.60 -3.55 -33.77
N HIS A 240 17.59 -3.39 -32.90
CA HIS A 240 18.98 -3.64 -33.26
C HIS A 240 19.30 -5.14 -33.18
N LYS A 241 19.98 -5.68 -34.21
CA LYS A 241 20.48 -7.07 -34.22
C LYS A 241 21.35 -7.41 -33.00
N VAL A 242 22.10 -6.42 -32.48
CA VAL A 242 22.96 -6.59 -31.31
C VAL A 242 22.46 -5.72 -30.16
N ILE A 243 21.99 -6.36 -29.10
CA ILE A 243 21.56 -5.69 -27.87
C ILE A 243 22.79 -5.28 -27.06
N ARG A 244 22.96 -3.97 -26.85
CA ARG A 244 24.13 -3.41 -26.14
C ARG A 244 23.83 -2.99 -24.69
N LYS A 245 22.58 -2.58 -24.43
CA LYS A 245 22.16 -2.05 -23.13
C LYS A 245 20.76 -2.53 -22.78
N TYR A 246 20.55 -2.74 -21.49
CA TYR A 246 19.29 -3.17 -20.91
C TYR A 246 18.83 -2.14 -19.88
N GLN A 247 17.51 -1.98 -19.79
CA GLN A 247 16.85 -1.27 -18.71
C GLN A 247 15.92 -2.21 -17.96
N VAL A 248 15.67 -1.89 -16.70
CA VAL A 248 14.73 -2.64 -15.87
C VAL A 248 13.30 -2.26 -16.23
N VAL A 249 12.42 -3.26 -16.29
CA VAL A 249 10.97 -3.05 -16.38
C VAL A 249 10.43 -2.98 -14.96
N ARG A 250 10.43 -1.79 -14.36
CA ARG A 250 10.16 -1.58 -12.92
C ARG A 250 8.82 -2.15 -12.47
N GLU A 251 7.81 -2.08 -13.32
CA GLU A 251 6.47 -2.61 -13.07
C GLU A 251 6.45 -4.12 -12.79
N LYS A 252 7.43 -4.86 -13.33
CA LYS A 252 7.55 -6.31 -13.20
C LYS A 252 8.33 -6.72 -11.95
N ILE A 253 8.87 -5.79 -11.17
CA ILE A 253 9.74 -6.08 -10.03
C ILE A 253 8.98 -5.81 -8.74
N PRO A 254 8.90 -6.78 -7.82
CA PRO A 254 8.24 -6.56 -6.54
C PRO A 254 8.85 -5.38 -5.79
N TYR A 255 8.01 -4.51 -5.22
CA TYR A 255 8.45 -3.31 -4.51
C TYR A 255 9.48 -3.60 -3.40
N HIS A 256 9.35 -4.74 -2.72
CA HIS A 256 10.24 -5.19 -1.63
C HIS A 256 11.57 -5.80 -2.10
N PHE A 257 11.87 -5.78 -3.41
CA PHE A 257 13.10 -6.35 -3.95
C PHE A 257 14.33 -5.45 -3.74
N PHE A 258 14.10 -4.15 -3.58
CA PHE A 258 15.15 -3.15 -3.40
C PHE A 258 15.66 -3.11 -1.97
#